data_AF-C4JR66-F1
#
_entry.id   AF-C4JR66-F1
#
_cell.length_a   1.000
_cell.length_b   1.000
_cell.length_c   1.000
_cell.angle_alpha   90.00
_cell.angle_beta   90.00
_cell.angle_gamma   90.00
#
_symmetry.space_group_name_H-M   'P 1'
#
loop_
_entity.id
_entity.type
_entity.pdbx_description
1 polymer ?
#
loop_
_entity_poly.entity_id
_entity_poly.type
_entity_poly.pdbx_seq_one_letter_code
_entity_poly.pdbx_strand_id
1 'polypeptide(L)'
;MAPKYTRLDRENCAFLFIDHQSGLIQLVRDFEADEFKNNVEALVDIAKYFKIPSILTTSFDSGPNGPIVKEIARGLPDAPLIRRPGQINAMDNEEFVNAIKKTAHKRLSQHGVQLLNWVAIAAELHRDWRNDIEGFGKIWTDHVPGYWCLAQSYEVAKGGK
;
A
#
# COMPACT_ATOMS: atom_id res chain seq x y z
N MET A 1 20.94 13.53 -22.07
CA MET A 1 20.63 14.03 -20.71
C MET A 1 20.00 12.87 -19.94
N ALA A 2 20.54 12.49 -18.78
CA ALA A 2 19.95 11.39 -18.00
C ALA A 2 18.52 11.77 -17.57
N PRO A 3 17.57 10.83 -17.56
CA PRO A 3 16.21 11.13 -17.11
C PRO A 3 16.23 11.62 -15.65
N LYS A 4 15.49 12.70 -15.38
CA LYS A 4 15.37 13.27 -14.03
C LYS A 4 14.62 12.28 -13.15
N TYR A 5 15.26 11.82 -12.06
CA TYR A 5 14.61 10.94 -11.10
C TYR A 5 13.52 11.71 -10.35
N THR A 6 12.26 11.30 -10.56
CA THR A 6 11.10 11.90 -9.89
C THR A 6 10.74 11.04 -8.70
N ARG A 7 10.99 11.58 -7.50
CA ARG A 7 10.77 10.84 -6.26
C ARG A 7 9.31 10.86 -5.79
N LEU A 8 8.88 9.83 -5.08
CA LEU A 8 7.61 9.76 -4.35
C LEU A 8 7.55 10.89 -3.31
N ASP A 9 6.45 11.61 -3.26
CA ASP A 9 6.24 12.73 -2.35
C ASP A 9 4.91 12.54 -1.64
N ARG A 10 4.96 12.49 -0.30
CA ARG A 10 3.79 12.20 0.54
C ARG A 10 2.64 13.18 0.31
N GLU A 11 2.96 14.46 0.04
CA GLU A 11 1.96 15.52 -0.17
C GLU A 11 1.30 15.43 -1.56
N ASN A 12 1.82 14.58 -2.44
CA ASN A 12 1.43 14.51 -3.83
C ASN A 12 1.44 13.07 -4.35
N CYS A 13 0.93 12.17 -3.52
CA CYS A 13 0.71 10.76 -3.83
C CYS A 13 -0.62 10.27 -3.24
N ALA A 14 -1.11 9.15 -3.77
CA ALA A 14 -2.30 8.47 -3.30
C ALA A 14 -2.10 6.96 -3.47
N PHE A 15 -2.67 6.16 -2.57
CA PHE A 15 -2.72 4.71 -2.71
C PHE A 15 -4.00 4.28 -3.43
N LEU A 16 -3.88 3.37 -4.39
CA LEU A 16 -5.00 2.76 -5.09
C LEU A 16 -4.95 1.25 -4.84
N PHE A 17 -5.91 0.74 -4.06
CA PHE A 17 -6.05 -0.70 -3.83
C PHE A 17 -7.10 -1.24 -4.79
N ILE A 18 -6.62 -1.89 -5.85
CA ILE A 18 -7.47 -2.40 -6.92
C ILE A 18 -7.64 -3.90 -6.72
N ASP A 19 -8.88 -4.34 -6.55
CA ASP A 19 -9.34 -5.73 -6.69
C ASP A 19 -8.61 -6.75 -5.79
N HIS A 20 -8.14 -6.31 -4.62
CA HIS A 20 -7.64 -7.20 -3.57
C HIS A 20 -8.80 -7.91 -2.88
N GLN A 21 -9.46 -8.79 -3.63
CA GLN A 21 -10.69 -9.47 -3.23
C GLN A 21 -10.40 -10.92 -2.83
N SER A 22 -11.19 -11.44 -1.89
CA SER A 22 -10.95 -12.76 -1.29
C SER A 22 -10.95 -13.91 -2.29
N GLY A 23 -11.71 -13.81 -3.39
CA GLY A 23 -11.71 -14.80 -4.47
C GLY A 23 -10.51 -14.62 -5.42
N LEU A 24 -10.21 -13.39 -5.83
CA LEU A 24 -9.14 -13.10 -6.79
C LEU A 24 -7.75 -13.38 -6.23
N ILE A 25 -7.51 -13.11 -4.94
CA ILE A 25 -6.20 -13.34 -4.32
C ILE A 25 -5.82 -14.84 -4.32
N GLN A 26 -6.80 -15.75 -4.34
CA GLN A 26 -6.52 -17.19 -4.44
C GLN A 26 -5.92 -17.60 -5.80
N LEU A 27 -6.00 -16.71 -6.80
CA LEU A 27 -5.44 -16.90 -8.13
C LEU A 27 -3.98 -16.44 -8.24
N VAL A 28 -3.47 -15.72 -7.24
CA VAL A 28 -2.08 -15.29 -7.16
C VAL A 28 -1.20 -16.52 -6.86
N ARG A 29 -0.15 -16.72 -7.67
CA ARG A 29 0.72 -17.92 -7.62
C ARG A 29 2.21 -17.60 -7.74
N ASP A 30 2.54 -16.35 -8.01
CA ASP A 30 3.90 -15.82 -8.10
C ASP A 30 4.50 -15.46 -6.74
N PHE A 31 3.66 -15.43 -5.69
CA PHE A 31 4.05 -15.25 -4.30
C PHE A 31 3.45 -16.35 -3.42
N GLU A 32 4.15 -16.69 -2.34
CA GLU A 32 3.57 -17.47 -1.27
C GLU A 32 2.45 -16.67 -0.58
N ALA A 33 1.39 -17.36 -0.14
CA ALA A 33 0.18 -16.71 0.36
C ALA A 33 0.45 -15.78 1.56
N ASP A 34 1.30 -16.23 2.49
CA ASP A 34 1.67 -15.46 3.68
C ASP A 34 2.54 -14.24 3.33
N GLU A 35 3.47 -14.39 2.38
CA GLU A 35 4.29 -13.27 1.90
C GLU A 35 3.41 -12.21 1.21
N PHE A 36 2.52 -12.65 0.31
CA PHE A 36 1.61 -11.76 -0.38
C PHE A 36 0.73 -10.99 0.60
N LYS A 37 0.16 -11.69 1.59
CA LYS A 37 -0.65 -11.07 2.63
C LYS A 37 0.14 -10.03 3.42
N ASN A 38 1.33 -10.39 3.90
CA ASN A 38 2.19 -9.48 4.65
C ASN A 38 2.55 -8.22 3.84
N ASN A 39 2.85 -8.38 2.56
CA ASN A 39 3.17 -7.26 1.67
C ASN A 39 1.99 -6.30 1.47
N VAL A 40 0.77 -6.83 1.36
CA VAL A 40 -0.46 -6.01 1.26
C VAL A 40 -0.73 -5.27 2.57
N GLU A 41 -0.58 -5.94 3.71
CA GLU A 41 -0.72 -5.31 5.04
C GLU A 41 0.33 -4.20 5.25
N ALA A 42 1.57 -4.42 4.83
CA ALA A 42 2.63 -3.41 4.90
C ALA A 42 2.27 -2.14 4.09
N LEU A 43 1.70 -2.28 2.89
CA LEU A 43 1.24 -1.13 2.09
C LEU A 43 0.11 -0.37 2.79
N VAL A 44 -0.81 -1.07 3.45
CA VAL A 44 -1.88 -0.46 4.24
C VAL A 44 -1.32 0.33 5.41
N ASP A 45 -0.36 -0.23 6.15
CA ASP A 45 0.26 0.46 7.28
C ASP A 45 1.13 1.64 6.86
N ILE A 46 1.82 1.56 5.71
CA ILE A 46 2.50 2.72 5.10
C ILE A 46 1.51 3.83 4.77
N ALA A 47 0.40 3.51 4.10
CA ALA A 47 -0.61 4.50 3.72
C ALA A 47 -1.18 5.21 4.95
N LYS A 48 -1.48 4.45 6.02
CA LYS A 48 -1.96 5.00 7.31
C LYS A 48 -0.91 5.84 8.01
N TYR A 49 0.31 5.32 8.12
CA TYR A 49 1.41 5.96 8.84
C TYR A 49 1.76 7.33 8.25
N PHE A 50 1.89 7.41 6.92
CA PHE A 50 2.14 8.67 6.23
C PHE A 50 0.88 9.50 5.99
N LYS A 51 -0.31 9.02 6.40
CA LYS A 51 -1.61 9.68 6.22
C LYS A 51 -1.89 10.03 4.76
N ILE A 52 -1.49 9.14 3.85
CA ILE A 52 -1.65 9.33 2.41
C ILE A 52 -3.07 8.92 2.01
N PRO A 53 -3.79 9.76 1.23
CA PRO A 53 -5.13 9.42 0.74
C PRO A 53 -5.14 8.07 0.02
N SER A 54 -6.11 7.22 0.36
CA SER A 54 -6.28 5.90 -0.24
C SER A 54 -7.65 5.79 -0.91
N ILE A 55 -7.70 5.10 -2.04
CA ILE A 55 -8.95 4.73 -2.72
C ILE A 55 -8.96 3.22 -2.88
N LEU A 56 -10.08 2.59 -2.53
CA LEU A 56 -10.30 1.16 -2.66
C LEU A 56 -11.28 0.92 -3.81
N THR A 57 -11.05 -0.11 -4.61
CA THR A 57 -12.03 -0.49 -5.62
C THR A 57 -12.08 -2.00 -5.81
N THR A 58 -13.27 -2.51 -6.11
CA THR A 58 -13.53 -3.94 -6.32
C THR A 58 -14.25 -4.16 -7.64
N SER A 59 -14.05 -5.34 -8.23
CA SER A 59 -14.77 -5.81 -9.41
C SER A 59 -15.72 -6.95 -9.03
N PHE A 60 -17.02 -6.75 -9.27
CA PHE A 60 -18.07 -7.75 -9.09
C PHE A 60 -18.00 -8.46 -7.72
N ASP A 61 -18.01 -7.67 -6.64
CA ASP A 61 -17.70 -8.16 -5.28
C ASP A 61 -18.81 -8.96 -4.59
N SER A 62 -20.03 -8.90 -5.09
CA SER A 62 -21.13 -9.80 -4.71
C SER A 62 -21.06 -11.16 -5.41
N GLY A 63 -20.12 -11.33 -6.34
CA GLY A 63 -19.94 -12.53 -7.15
C GLY A 63 -18.79 -13.42 -6.67
N PRO A 64 -18.24 -14.28 -7.55
CA PRO A 64 -17.16 -15.21 -7.21
C PRO A 64 -15.84 -14.52 -6.83
N ASN A 65 -15.65 -13.26 -7.24
CA ASN A 65 -14.49 -12.46 -6.85
C ASN A 65 -14.49 -12.17 -5.34
N GLY A 66 -15.68 -12.11 -4.73
CA GLY A 66 -15.87 -11.86 -3.30
C GLY A 66 -15.58 -10.42 -2.86
N PRO A 67 -15.76 -10.11 -1.56
CA PRO A 67 -15.49 -8.79 -1.02
C PRO A 67 -13.99 -8.46 -1.03
N ILE A 68 -13.67 -7.17 -0.88
CA ILE A 68 -12.29 -6.74 -0.57
C ILE A 68 -11.82 -7.41 0.73
N VAL A 69 -10.53 -7.73 0.80
CA VAL A 69 -9.97 -8.38 1.98
C VAL A 69 -10.12 -7.53 3.24
N LYS A 70 -10.32 -8.21 4.37
CA LYS A 70 -10.65 -7.58 5.65
C LYS A 70 -9.51 -6.72 6.17
N GLU A 71 -8.29 -7.06 5.81
CA GLU A 71 -7.04 -6.38 6.14
C GLU A 71 -7.07 -4.94 5.63
N ILE A 72 -7.38 -4.75 4.35
CA ILE A 72 -7.49 -3.43 3.71
C ILE A 72 -8.71 -2.67 4.27
N ALA A 73 -9.87 -3.32 4.34
CA ALA A 73 -11.09 -2.66 4.83
C ALA A 73 -10.98 -2.18 6.29
N ARG A 74 -10.28 -2.95 7.16
CA ARG A 74 -10.07 -2.56 8.56
C ARG A 74 -8.95 -1.53 8.71
N GLY A 75 -7.92 -1.61 7.89
CA GLY A 75 -6.81 -0.65 7.94
C GLY A 75 -7.17 0.72 7.40
N LEU A 76 -8.03 0.77 6.38
CA LEU A 76 -8.42 2.00 5.69
C LEU A 76 -9.96 2.18 5.70
N PRO A 77 -10.59 2.30 6.88
CA PRO A 77 -12.05 2.34 6.99
C PRO A 77 -12.68 3.60 6.36
N ASP A 78 -11.94 4.71 6.33
CA ASP A 78 -12.40 5.99 5.79
C ASP A 78 -12.11 6.14 4.29
N ALA A 79 -11.39 5.19 3.70
CA ALA A 79 -11.07 5.24 2.28
C ALA A 79 -12.33 4.95 1.44
N PRO A 80 -12.61 5.73 0.37
CA PRO A 80 -13.72 5.45 -0.51
C PRO A 80 -13.60 4.04 -1.11
N LEU A 81 -14.62 3.21 -0.93
CA LEU A 81 -14.72 1.88 -1.53
C LEU A 81 -15.67 1.92 -2.72
N ILE A 82 -15.11 1.91 -3.93
CA ILE A 82 -15.84 2.02 -5.18
C ILE A 82 -16.08 0.63 -5.75
N ARG A 83 -17.34 0.18 -5.70
CA ARG A 83 -17.74 -1.16 -6.14
C ARG A 83 -18.15 -1.16 -7.61
N ARG A 84 -17.34 -1.77 -8.46
CA ARG A 84 -17.57 -1.82 -9.91
C ARG A 84 -18.40 -3.06 -10.25
N PRO A 85 -19.58 -2.93 -10.89
CA PRO A 85 -20.46 -4.07 -11.16
C PRO A 85 -19.90 -5.06 -12.19
N GLY A 86 -18.90 -4.66 -12.99
CA GLY A 86 -18.25 -5.56 -13.96
C GLY A 86 -17.16 -4.94 -14.82
N GLN A 87 -16.86 -3.65 -14.65
CA GLN A 87 -15.75 -3.00 -15.37
C GLN A 87 -14.41 -3.58 -14.91
N ILE A 88 -13.73 -4.27 -15.82
CA ILE A 88 -12.39 -4.82 -15.59
C ILE A 88 -11.40 -3.67 -15.38
N ASN A 89 -11.35 -2.72 -16.32
CA ASN A 89 -10.56 -1.52 -16.17
C ASN A 89 -11.26 -0.54 -15.22
N ALA A 90 -10.61 -0.22 -14.09
CA ALA A 90 -11.17 0.71 -13.10
C ALA A 90 -11.38 2.11 -13.66
N MET A 91 -10.59 2.54 -14.65
CA MET A 91 -10.72 3.85 -15.29
C MET A 91 -11.99 3.99 -16.16
N ASP A 92 -12.68 2.90 -16.48
CA ASP A 92 -13.96 2.94 -17.21
C ASP A 92 -15.14 3.24 -16.25
N ASN A 93 -14.89 3.31 -14.95
CA ASN A 93 -15.88 3.67 -13.95
C ASN A 93 -15.76 5.17 -13.60
N GLU A 94 -16.82 5.93 -13.84
CA GLU A 94 -16.82 7.39 -13.62
C GLU A 94 -16.59 7.79 -12.16
N GLU A 95 -17.12 7.01 -11.21
CA GLU A 95 -16.92 7.26 -9.78
C GLU A 95 -15.44 7.12 -9.40
N PHE A 96 -14.77 6.08 -9.90
CA PHE A 96 -13.34 5.86 -9.72
C PHE A 96 -12.50 6.98 -10.33
N VAL A 97 -12.82 7.38 -11.57
CA VAL A 97 -12.15 8.49 -12.24
C VAL A 97 -12.33 9.79 -11.46
N ASN A 98 -13.53 10.06 -10.94
CA ASN A 98 -13.81 11.26 -10.17
C ASN A 98 -13.09 11.26 -8.81
N ALA A 99 -13.00 10.11 -8.15
CA ALA A 99 -12.19 9.94 -6.93
C ALA A 99 -10.71 10.19 -7.21
N ILE A 100 -10.16 9.65 -8.30
CA ILE A 100 -8.76 9.93 -8.70
C ILE A 100 -8.57 11.40 -9.09
N LYS A 101 -9.54 12.03 -9.77
CA LYS A 101 -9.48 13.47 -10.11
C LYS A 101 -9.39 14.35 -8.89
N LYS A 102 -10.11 14.01 -7.82
CA LYS A 102 -9.99 14.71 -6.53
C LYS A 102 -8.63 14.51 -5.87
N THR A 103 -7.91 13.43 -6.18
CA THR A 103 -6.74 13.01 -5.41
C THR A 103 -5.40 13.16 -6.16
N ALA A 104 -5.32 12.95 -7.48
CA ALA A 104 -4.02 12.72 -8.14
C ALA A 104 -3.95 12.85 -9.68
N HIS A 105 -5.02 13.19 -10.41
CA HIS A 105 -5.07 13.02 -11.89
C HIS A 105 -4.00 13.78 -12.69
N LYS A 106 -3.31 14.76 -12.09
CA LYS A 106 -2.25 15.54 -12.78
C LYS A 106 -0.90 14.82 -12.88
N ARG A 107 -0.60 13.83 -12.01
CA ARG A 107 0.69 13.11 -12.00
C ARG A 107 0.70 11.77 -12.73
N LEU A 108 -0.37 10.98 -12.62
CA LEU A 108 -0.48 9.67 -13.29
C LEU A 108 -0.26 9.79 -14.81
N SER A 109 -0.72 10.89 -15.42
CA SER A 109 -0.53 11.16 -16.85
C SER A 109 0.91 11.56 -17.24
N GLN A 110 1.71 12.03 -16.28
CA GLN A 110 3.03 12.61 -16.56
C GLN A 110 4.20 11.68 -16.23
N HIS A 111 4.02 10.68 -15.35
CA HIS A 111 5.16 10.01 -14.71
C HIS A 111 5.24 8.49 -15.00
N GLY A 112 4.26 7.93 -15.71
CA GLY A 112 4.25 6.50 -16.06
C GLY A 112 4.05 5.58 -14.86
N VAL A 113 4.23 4.28 -15.08
CA VAL A 113 4.15 3.24 -14.04
C VAL A 113 5.56 2.80 -13.66
N GLN A 114 5.85 2.74 -12.36
CA GLN A 114 7.09 2.16 -11.83
C GLN A 114 6.73 0.99 -10.92
N LEU A 115 7.35 -0.17 -11.16
CA LEU A 115 7.23 -1.34 -10.29
C LEU A 115 8.17 -1.15 -9.10
N LEU A 116 7.60 -1.07 -7.89
CA LEU A 116 8.34 -0.92 -6.64
C LEU A 116 7.77 -1.92 -5.62
N ASN A 117 8.64 -2.40 -4.74
CA ASN A 117 8.19 -3.15 -3.56
C ASN A 117 7.83 -2.18 -2.41
N TRP A 118 7.11 -2.68 -1.41
CA TRP A 118 6.64 -1.85 -0.30
C TRP A 118 7.80 -1.24 0.50
N VAL A 119 8.94 -1.94 0.61
CA VAL A 119 10.15 -1.45 1.29
C VAL A 119 10.70 -0.20 0.60
N ALA A 120 10.81 -0.21 -0.72
CA ALA A 120 11.27 0.92 -1.51
C ALA A 120 10.31 2.10 -1.39
N ILE A 121 8.99 1.85 -1.43
CA ILE A 121 7.96 2.87 -1.21
C ILE A 121 8.13 3.50 0.19
N ALA A 122 8.24 2.67 1.22
CA ALA A 122 8.38 3.13 2.60
C ALA A 122 9.63 3.99 2.80
N ALA A 123 10.78 3.51 2.34
CA ALA A 123 12.05 4.22 2.44
C ALA A 123 12.03 5.54 1.64
N GLU A 124 11.45 5.52 0.45
CA GLU A 124 11.37 6.69 -0.40
C GLU A 124 10.43 7.75 0.19
N LEU A 125 9.31 7.35 0.80
CA LEU A 125 8.40 8.28 1.49
C LEU A 125 8.99 8.80 2.81
N HIS A 126 9.69 7.95 3.57
CA HIS A 126 10.22 8.33 4.88
C HIS A 126 11.40 9.30 4.82
N ARG A 127 12.24 9.18 3.77
CA ARG A 127 13.45 9.98 3.48
C ARG A 127 14.60 9.84 4.47
N ASP A 128 14.32 9.99 5.76
CA ASP A 128 15.30 10.06 6.83
C ASP A 128 14.71 9.41 8.08
N TRP A 129 15.40 8.40 8.61
CA TRP A 129 15.02 7.67 9.83
C TRP A 129 14.75 8.58 11.02
N ARG A 130 15.43 9.73 11.10
CA ARG A 130 15.30 10.67 12.22
C ARG A 130 13.94 11.36 12.27
N ASN A 131 13.15 11.29 11.20
CA ASN A 131 11.83 11.90 11.15
C ASN A 131 10.87 11.27 12.16
N ASP A 132 10.95 9.95 12.36
CA ASP A 132 10.28 9.22 13.42
C ASP A 132 10.84 7.78 13.46
N ILE A 133 11.82 7.58 14.33
CA ILE A 133 12.59 6.32 14.43
C ILE A 133 11.69 5.19 14.94
N GLU A 134 10.87 5.46 15.97
CA GLU A 134 10.05 4.45 16.61
C GLU A 134 8.85 4.07 15.74
N GLY A 135 8.13 5.05 15.21
CA GLY A 135 6.95 4.81 14.38
C GLY A 135 7.31 4.13 13.06
N PHE A 136 8.38 4.57 12.39
CA PHE A 136 8.83 3.93 11.17
C PHE A 136 9.47 2.57 11.46
N GLY A 137 10.29 2.48 12.51
CA GLY A 137 10.89 1.23 12.99
C GLY A 137 9.85 0.15 13.25
N LYS A 138 8.67 0.53 13.78
CA LYS A 138 7.57 -0.39 14.01
C LYS A 138 7.10 -1.11 12.73
N ILE A 139 7.00 -0.39 11.61
CA ILE A 139 6.62 -0.98 10.30
C ILE A 139 7.60 -2.09 9.91
N TRP A 140 8.91 -1.87 10.14
CA TRP A 140 9.92 -2.89 9.85
C TRP A 140 9.85 -4.08 10.79
N THR A 141 9.61 -3.85 12.08
CA THR A 141 9.47 -4.95 13.04
C THR A 141 8.18 -5.75 12.85
N ASP A 142 7.12 -5.13 12.33
CA ASP A 142 5.84 -5.80 12.06
C ASP A 142 5.91 -6.66 10.78
N HIS A 143 6.62 -6.18 9.74
CA HIS A 143 6.56 -6.78 8.40
C HIS A 143 7.87 -7.42 7.90
N VAL A 144 8.99 -7.26 8.61
CA VAL A 144 10.28 -7.88 8.27
C VAL A 144 10.77 -8.72 9.46
N PRO A 145 10.51 -10.04 9.47
CA PRO A 145 10.89 -10.91 10.59
C PRO A 145 12.37 -10.84 10.96
N GLY A 146 13.26 -10.74 9.95
CA GLY A 146 14.69 -10.56 10.19
C GLY A 146 15.03 -9.27 10.93
N TYR A 147 14.32 -8.17 10.64
CA TYR A 147 14.52 -6.89 11.32
C TYR A 147 13.98 -6.93 12.75
N TRP A 148 12.85 -7.60 12.97
CA TRP A 148 12.32 -7.87 14.31
C TRP A 148 13.33 -8.62 15.19
N CYS A 149 13.92 -9.71 14.70
CA CYS A 149 14.94 -10.47 15.44
C CYS A 149 16.15 -9.60 15.83
N LEU A 150 16.60 -8.73 14.91
CA LEU A 150 17.70 -7.80 15.15
C LEU A 150 17.34 -6.75 16.20
N ALA A 151 16.16 -6.13 16.09
CA ALA A 151 15.67 -5.13 17.03
C ALA A 151 15.54 -5.71 18.45
N GLN A 152 14.95 -6.90 18.58
CA GLN A 152 14.81 -7.58 19.86
C GLN A 152 16.18 -7.89 20.49
N SER A 153 17.12 -8.44 19.71
CA SER A 153 18.48 -8.74 20.19
C SER A 153 19.21 -7.47 20.65
N TYR A 154 19.05 -6.37 19.92
CA TYR A 154 19.63 -5.07 20.26
C TYR A 154 19.08 -4.51 21.58
N GLU A 155 17.76 -4.53 21.76
CA GLU A 155 17.13 -4.02 23.00
C GLU A 155 17.55 -4.83 24.23
N VAL A 156 17.66 -6.15 24.11
CA VAL A 156 18.17 -7.01 25.19
C VAL A 156 19.63 -6.66 25.51
N ALA A 157 20.49 -6.48 24.50
CA ALA A 157 21.89 -6.12 24.70
C ALA A 157 22.07 -4.72 25.31
N LYS A 158 21.16 -3.78 25.00
CA LYS A 158 21.15 -2.42 25.54
C LYS A 158 20.65 -2.38 26.98
N GLY A 159 19.63 -3.17 27.33
CA GLY A 159 19.08 -3.27 28.69
C GLY A 159 19.91 -4.13 29.66
N GLY A 160 20.89 -4.88 29.15
CA GLY A 160 21.87 -5.62 29.96
C GLY A 160 23.11 -4.83 30.39
N LYS A 161 23.10 -3.50 30.24
CA LYS A 161 24.12 -2.58 30.75
C LYS A 161 23.62 -1.82 31.97
#